data_AF-A0A257CDS1-F1
#
_entry.id   AF-A0A257CDS1-F1
#
_cell.length_a   1.000
_cell.length_b   1.000
_cell.length_c   1.000
_cell.angle_alpha   90.00
_cell.angle_beta   90.00
_cell.angle_gamma   90.00
#
_symmetry.space_group_name_H-M   'P 1'
#
loop_
_entity.id
_entity.type
_entity.pdbx_description
1 polymer ?
#
loop_
_entity_poly.entity_id
_entity_poly.type
_entity_poly.pdbx_seq_one_letter_code
_entity_poly.pdbx_strand_id
1 'polypeptide(L)'
;MKFSAAEKQVLLGPLVVGCLVGGFVAYVSYAYNSEFKLNGIPASATQCFAEAIAGFVLSVVGTVGVLGALPVLFHTWRAKEPRNA
;
A
#
# COMPACT_ATOMS: atom_id res chain seq x y z
N MET A 1 16.93 2.69 9.21
CA MET A 1 16.52 1.76 10.29
C MET A 1 16.69 0.33 9.79
N LYS A 2 17.45 -0.52 10.48
CA LYS A 2 17.54 -1.96 10.17
C LYS A 2 16.49 -2.68 11.02
N PHE A 3 15.43 -3.18 10.40
CA PHE A 3 14.45 -4.03 11.08
C PHE A 3 15.09 -5.40 11.39
N SER A 4 14.86 -5.88 12.61
CA SER A 4 15.17 -7.24 13.05
C SER A 4 14.37 -8.26 12.24
N ALA A 5 14.82 -9.52 12.19
CA ALA A 5 14.15 -10.61 11.48
C ALA A 5 12.69 -10.79 11.94
N ALA A 6 12.42 -10.63 13.25
CA ALA A 6 11.08 -10.69 13.82
C ALA A 6 10.19 -9.54 13.32
N GLU A 7 10.73 -8.32 13.21
CA GLU A 7 9.97 -7.16 12.72
C GLU A 7 9.62 -7.30 11.23
N LYS A 8 10.53 -7.87 10.42
CA LYS A 8 10.24 -8.19 9.00
C LYS A 8 9.10 -9.21 8.86
N GLN A 9 9.00 -10.17 9.78
CA GLN A 9 7.93 -11.17 9.77
C GLN A 9 6.57 -10.55 10.13
N VAL A 10 6.55 -9.55 10.99
CA VAL A 10 5.32 -8.78 11.30
C VAL A 10 4.87 -7.94 10.08
N LEU A 11 5.79 -7.46 9.25
CA LEU A 11 5.46 -6.70 8.04
C LEU A 11 4.91 -7.56 6.90
N LEU A 12 5.09 -8.89 6.90
CA LEU A 12 4.60 -9.76 5.83
C LEU A 12 3.08 -9.71 5.67
N GLY A 13 2.32 -9.71 6.77
CA GLY A 13 0.86 -9.63 6.73
C GLY A 13 0.35 -8.34 6.05
N PRO A 14 0.74 -7.16 6.57
CA PRO A 14 0.42 -5.88 5.94
C PRO A 14 0.90 -5.77 4.49
N LEU A 15 2.05 -6.35 4.15
CA LEU A 15 2.55 -6.36 2.78
C LEU A 15 1.63 -7.16 1.85
N VAL A 16 1.23 -8.37 2.26
CA VAL A 16 0.30 -9.20 1.47
C VAL A 16 -1.03 -8.48 1.27
N VAL A 17 -1.59 -7.88 2.33
CA VAL A 17 -2.83 -7.10 2.23
C VAL A 17 -2.65 -5.92 1.27
N GLY A 18 -1.54 -5.18 1.39
CA GLY A 18 -1.23 -4.05 0.51
C GLY A 18 -1.11 -4.47 -0.97
N CYS A 19 -0.48 -5.61 -1.23
CA CYS A 19 -0.37 -6.17 -2.59
C CYS A 19 -1.74 -6.60 -3.15
N LEU A 20 -2.60 -7.21 -2.34
CA LEU A 20 -3.95 -7.61 -2.77
C LEU A 20 -4.83 -6.39 -3.09
N VAL A 21 -4.83 -5.39 -2.20
CA VAL A 21 -5.56 -4.12 -2.42
C VAL A 21 -5.00 -3.39 -3.63
N GLY A 22 -3.68 -3.29 -3.75
CA GLY A 22 -3.03 -2.66 -4.89
C GLY A 22 -3.37 -3.36 -6.21
N GLY A 23 -3.39 -4.70 -6.23
CA GLY A 23 -3.79 -5.48 -7.39
C GLY A 23 -5.24 -5.24 -7.79
N PHE A 24 -6.14 -5.13 -6.81
CA PHE A 24 -7.54 -4.77 -7.04
C PHE A 24 -7.65 -3.36 -7.65
N VAL A 25 -6.93 -2.37 -7.12
CA VAL A 25 -6.93 -1.00 -7.68
C VAL A 25 -6.43 -0.99 -9.13
N ALA A 26 -5.35 -1.70 -9.43
CA ALA A 26 -4.83 -1.81 -10.79
C ALA A 26 -5.85 -2.44 -11.76
N TYR A 27 -6.55 -3.49 -11.31
CA TYR A 27 -7.63 -4.10 -12.09
C TYR A 27 -8.77 -3.11 -12.36
N VAL A 28 -9.20 -2.35 -11.35
CA VAL A 28 -10.26 -1.35 -11.49
C VAL A 28 -9.86 -0.25 -12.47
N SER A 29 -8.62 0.26 -12.40
CA SER A 29 -8.11 1.24 -13.39
C SER A 29 -8.15 0.70 -14.83
N TYR A 30 -7.83 -0.58 -15.03
CA TYR A 30 -7.93 -1.23 -16.33
C TYR A 30 -9.38 -1.38 -16.80
N ALA A 31 -10.28 -1.81 -15.92
CA ALA A 31 -11.70 -1.96 -16.22
C ALA A 31 -12.33 -0.63 -16.66
N TYR A 32 -12.09 0.46 -15.91
CA TYR A 32 -12.58 1.79 -16.27
C TYR A 32 -12.01 2.30 -17.59
N ASN A 33 -10.72 2.11 -17.86
CA ASN A 33 -10.13 2.48 -19.15
C ASN A 33 -10.83 1.73 -20.30
N SER A 34 -11.11 0.44 -20.11
CA SER A 34 -11.81 -0.37 -21.11
C SER A 34 -13.22 0.14 -21.37
N GLU A 35 -13.96 0.53 -20.33
CA GLU A 35 -15.28 1.16 -20.46
C GLU A 35 -15.21 2.54 -21.13
N PHE A 36 -14.22 3.38 -20.81
CA PHE A 36 -14.06 4.67 -21.47
C PHE A 36 -13.83 4.52 -22.98
N LYS A 37 -13.02 3.54 -23.39
CA LYS A 37 -12.81 3.24 -24.81
C LYS A 37 -14.11 2.80 -25.50
N LEU A 38 -14.94 2.00 -24.83
CA LEU A 38 -16.24 1.57 -25.38
C LEU A 38 -17.22 2.74 -25.53
N ASN A 39 -17.15 3.72 -24.63
CA ASN A 39 -17.98 4.93 -24.68
C ASN A 39 -17.44 6.04 -25.60
N GLY A 40 -16.39 5.75 -26.38
CA GLY A 40 -15.77 6.72 -27.30
C GLY A 40 -15.00 7.85 -26.62
N ILE A 41 -14.72 7.73 -25.32
CA ILE A 41 -13.92 8.70 -24.57
C ILE A 41 -12.43 8.35 -24.81
N PRO A 42 -11.60 9.31 -25.22
CA PRO A 42 -10.19 9.06 -25.48
C PRO A 42 -9.50 8.66 -24.18
N ALA A 43 -9.09 7.38 -24.10
CA ALA A 43 -8.41 6.83 -22.94
C ALA A 43 -7.01 6.34 -23.34
N SER A 44 -5.99 6.93 -22.71
CA SER A 44 -4.58 6.60 -22.96
C SER A 44 -4.19 5.33 -22.20
N ALA A 45 -3.61 4.36 -22.92
CA ALA A 45 -3.07 3.15 -22.31
C ALA A 45 -1.94 3.47 -21.33
N THR A 46 -1.07 4.42 -21.68
CA THR A 46 0.05 4.85 -20.84
C THR A 46 -0.43 5.52 -19.55
N GLN A 47 -1.49 6.35 -19.63
CA GLN A 47 -2.05 6.99 -18.45
C GLN A 47 -2.65 5.95 -17.48
N CYS A 48 -3.44 5.02 -18.00
CA CYS A 48 -4.01 3.94 -17.18
C CYS A 48 -2.93 3.06 -16.54
N PHE A 49 -1.86 2.75 -17.26
CA PHE A 49 -0.73 2.02 -16.69
C PHE A 49 -0.07 2.80 -15.55
N ALA A 50 0.13 4.11 -15.73
CA ALA A 50 0.68 4.98 -14.68
C ALA A 50 -0.24 5.07 -13.46
N GLU A 51 -1.55 5.23 -13.66
CA GLU A 51 -2.56 5.25 -12.59
C GLU A 51 -2.62 3.92 -11.83
N ALA A 52 -2.58 2.79 -12.55
CA ALA A 52 -2.56 1.46 -11.95
C ALA A 52 -1.31 1.24 -11.09
N ILE A 53 -0.13 1.62 -11.58
CA ILE A 53 1.12 1.55 -10.80
C ILE A 53 1.07 2.48 -9.59
N ALA A 54 0.64 3.72 -9.78
CA ALA A 54 0.55 4.69 -8.69
C ALA A 54 -0.41 4.20 -7.59
N GLY A 55 -1.59 3.72 -7.98
CA GLY A 55 -2.58 3.15 -7.07
C GLY A 55 -2.08 1.90 -6.35
N PHE A 56 -1.35 1.02 -7.04
CA PHE A 56 -0.71 -0.15 -6.45
C PHE A 56 0.33 0.26 -5.39
N VAL A 57 1.27 1.14 -5.75
CA VAL A 57 2.34 1.59 -4.86
C VAL A 57 1.78 2.31 -3.64
N LEU A 58 0.81 3.21 -3.83
CA LEU A 58 0.14 3.91 -2.73
C LEU A 58 -0.59 2.94 -1.79
N SER A 59 -1.24 1.91 -2.34
CA SER A 59 -1.89 0.88 -1.52
C SER A 59 -0.87 0.11 -0.69
N VAL A 60 0.22 -0.37 -1.31
CA VAL A 60 1.27 -1.12 -0.60
C VAL A 60 1.92 -0.27 0.49
N VAL A 61 2.37 0.94 0.14
CA VAL A 61 3.03 1.85 1.09
C VAL A 61 2.08 2.26 2.20
N GLY A 62 0.82 2.58 1.88
CA GLY A 62 -0.20 2.94 2.84
C GLY A 62 -0.50 1.80 3.82
N THR A 63 -0.74 0.59 3.32
CA THR A 63 -1.03 -0.57 4.18
C THR A 63 0.17 -0.97 5.04
N VAL A 64 1.37 -1.07 4.46
CA VAL A 64 2.59 -1.40 5.21
C VAL A 64 2.92 -0.31 6.22
N GLY A 65 2.76 0.95 5.84
CA GLY A 65 2.99 2.09 6.73
C GLY A 65 2.03 2.09 7.92
N VAL A 66 0.72 2.04 7.66
CA VAL A 66 -0.33 2.19 8.69
C VAL A 66 -0.48 0.94 9.54
N LEU A 67 -0.48 -0.26 8.95
CA LEU A 67 -0.73 -1.51 9.67
C LEU A 67 0.55 -2.20 10.15
N GLY A 68 1.69 -1.92 9.53
CA GLY A 68 2.98 -2.53 9.87
C GLY A 68 3.90 -1.61 10.66
N ALA A 69 4.33 -0.50 10.05
CA ALA A 69 5.36 0.36 10.61
C ALA A 69 4.85 1.23 11.77
N LEU A 70 3.64 1.79 11.66
CA LEU A 70 3.07 2.71 12.66
C LEU A 70 2.88 2.03 14.04
N PRO A 71 2.33 0.81 14.14
CA PRO A 71 2.17 0.13 15.42
C PRO A 71 3.52 -0.24 16.07
N VAL A 72 4.51 -0.63 15.26
CA VAL A 72 5.88 -0.93 15.74
C VAL A 72 6.55 0.32 16.29
N LEU A 73 6.43 1.45 15.58
CA LEU A 73 6.90 2.75 16.03
C LEU A 73 6.22 3.20 17.33
N PHE A 74 4.89 3.01 17.43
CA PHE A 74 4.14 3.37 18.61
C PHE A 74 4.53 2.53 19.83
N HIS A 75 4.72 1.22 19.66
CA HIS A 75 5.21 0.33 20.71
C HIS A 75 6.63 0.66 21.16
N THR A 76 7.53 0.94 20.22
CA THR A 76 8.93 1.31 20.55
C THR A 76 9.04 2.69 21.19
N TRP A 77 8.16 3.64 20.85
CA TRP A 77 8.03 4.92 21.55
C TRP A 77 7.51 4.74 22.97
N ARG A 78 6.41 3.97 23.15
CA ARG A 78 5.86 3.69 24.50
C ARG A 78 6.85 2.95 25.40
N ALA A 79 7.63 2.03 24.85
CA ALA A 79 8.66 1.31 25.61
C ALA A 79 9.85 2.20 26.00
N LYS A 80 10.05 3.32 25.31
CA LYS A 80 11.09 4.32 25.62
C LYS A 80 10.62 5.42 26.56
N GLU A 81 9.32 5.54 26.82
CA GLU A 81 8.82 6.47 27.83
C GLU A 81 9.24 5.93 29.20
N PRO A 82 10.19 6.57 29.90
CA PRO A 82 10.53 6.17 31.24
C PRO A 82 9.29 6.38 32.10
N ARG A 83 9.00 5.42 32.98
CA ARG A 83 8.14 5.65 34.16
C ARG A 83 8.76 6.77 34.98
N ASN A 84 8.50 8.02 34.62
CA ASN A 84 8.64 9.16 35.51
C ASN A 84 7.30 9.28 36.23
N ALA A 85 7.09 8.36 37.17
CA ALA A 85 6.16 8.47 38.29
C ALA A 85 6.99 8.21 39.55
#